data_AF-A0A920F1E4-F1
#
_entry.id   AF-A0A920F1E4-F1
#
_cell.length_a   1.000
_cell.length_b   1.000
_cell.length_c   1.000
_cell.angle_alpha   90.00
_cell.angle_beta   90.00
_cell.angle_gamma   90.00
#
_symmetry.space_group_name_H-M   'P 1'
#
loop_
_entity.id
_entity.type
_entity.pdbx_description
1 polymer ?
#
loop_
_entity_poly.entity_id
_entity_poly.type
_entity_poly.pdbx_seq_one_letter_code
_entity_poly.pdbx_strand_id
1 'polypeptide(L)'
;MKDHMDFRDVVHATQRQMLKKFNGENVFQGRIIEVHIGTLLADQAFSFTDWAAEMKAKASICISQDDTLIESLTSLKAEFKS
;
A
#
# COMPACT_ATOMS: atom_id res chain seq x y z
N MET A 1 17.21 -4.18 -3.42
CA MET A 1 16.42 -3.22 -4.22
C MET A 1 17.27 -1.96 -4.35
N LYS A 2 17.24 -1.22 -5.46
CA LYS A 2 18.01 0.03 -5.58
C LYS A 2 17.58 0.98 -4.45
N ASP A 3 18.53 1.65 -3.79
CA ASP A 3 18.37 2.49 -2.58
C ASP A 3 17.37 3.68 -2.70
N HIS A 4 16.68 3.80 -3.83
CA HIS A 4 15.73 4.88 -4.11
C HIS A 4 14.43 4.41 -4.78
N MET A 5 14.10 3.12 -4.72
CA MET A 5 12.79 2.68 -5.19
C MET A 5 11.77 2.94 -4.08
N ASP A 6 11.05 4.05 -4.20
CA ASP A 6 9.93 4.36 -3.32
C ASP A 6 8.83 3.32 -3.55
N PHE A 7 8.20 2.87 -2.48
CA PHE A 7 7.09 1.93 -2.54
C PHE A 7 5.96 2.44 -3.44
N ARG A 8 5.78 3.76 -3.50
CA ARG A 8 4.86 4.42 -4.41
C ARG A 8 5.12 4.08 -5.89
N ASP A 9 6.38 3.94 -6.30
CA ASP A 9 6.72 3.55 -7.68
C ASP A 9 6.25 2.13 -8.02
N VAL A 10 6.31 1.22 -7.04
CA VAL A 10 5.84 -0.17 -7.17
C VAL A 10 4.32 -0.20 -7.36
N VAL A 11 3.60 0.62 -6.59
CA VAL A 11 2.14 0.74 -6.68
C VAL A 11 1.74 1.31 -8.05
N HIS A 12 2.36 2.39 -8.51
CA HIS A 12 2.09 2.94 -9.84
C HIS A 12 2.49 1.99 -10.98
N ALA A 13 3.56 1.22 -10.83
CA ALA A 13 3.93 0.20 -11.80
C ALA A 13 2.84 -0.89 -11.91
N THR A 14 2.33 -1.35 -10.76
CA THR A 14 1.23 -2.32 -10.69
C THR A 14 -0.04 -1.79 -11.35
N GLN A 15 -0.39 -0.53 -11.08
CA GLN A 15 -1.51 0.15 -11.74
C GLN A 15 -1.36 0.16 -13.26
N ARG A 16 -0.20 0.58 -13.78
CA ARG A 16 0.06 0.61 -15.23
C ARG A 16 -0.05 -0.79 -15.84
N GLN A 17 0.45 -1.81 -15.16
CA GLN A 17 0.37 -3.19 -15.62
C GLN A 17 -1.08 -3.68 -15.69
N MET A 18 -1.89 -3.35 -14.69
CA MET A 18 -3.30 -3.73 -14.64
C MET A 18 -4.10 -2.99 -15.72
N LEU A 19 -3.91 -1.68 -15.87
CA LEU A 19 -4.53 -0.93 -16.97
C LEU A 19 -4.15 -1.50 -18.34
N LYS A 20 -2.88 -1.85 -18.56
CA LYS A 20 -2.45 -2.49 -19.82
C LYS A 20 -3.14 -3.84 -20.03
N LYS A 21 -3.29 -4.65 -18.97
CA LYS A 21 -3.89 -5.98 -19.03
C LYS A 21 -5.40 -5.94 -19.28
N PHE A 22 -6.09 -4.91 -18.78
CA PHE A 22 -7.53 -4.76 -18.87
C PHE A 22 -7.93 -3.64 -19.85
N ASN A 23 -7.14 -3.40 -20.90
CA ASN A 23 -7.45 -2.44 -21.97
C ASN A 23 -7.82 -1.01 -21.49
N GLY A 24 -7.22 -0.56 -20.40
CA GLY A 24 -7.47 0.73 -19.77
C GLY A 24 -8.63 0.75 -18.77
N GLU A 25 -9.29 -0.39 -18.52
CA GLU A 25 -10.38 -0.50 -17.55
C GLU A 25 -9.84 -0.44 -16.11
N ASN A 26 -10.46 0.41 -15.30
CA ASN A 26 -10.18 0.47 -13.88
C ASN A 26 -10.92 -0.65 -13.13
N VAL A 27 -10.31 -1.84 -13.10
CA VAL A 27 -10.85 -3.03 -12.44
C VAL A 27 -11.01 -2.89 -10.92
N PHE A 28 -10.42 -1.86 -10.32
CA PHE A 28 -10.46 -1.61 -8.88
C PHE A 28 -11.67 -0.77 -8.45
N GLN A 29 -12.30 -0.07 -9.39
CA GLN A 29 -13.41 0.83 -9.10
C GLN A 29 -14.56 0.07 -8.44
N GLY A 30 -15.02 0.56 -7.28
CA GLY A 30 -16.13 -0.01 -6.52
C GLY A 30 -15.82 -1.35 -5.84
N ARG A 31 -14.57 -1.83 -5.89
CA ARG A 31 -14.14 -3.08 -5.25
C ARG A 31 -13.41 -2.83 -3.94
N ILE A 32 -13.38 -3.85 -3.09
CA ILE A 32 -12.51 -3.89 -1.92
C ILE A 32 -11.17 -4.48 -2.36
N ILE A 33 -10.07 -3.82 -2.00
CA ILE A 33 -8.72 -4.27 -2.31
C ILE A 33 -8.09 -4.81 -1.02
N GLU A 34 -7.72 -6.09 -1.03
CA GLU A 34 -6.96 -6.70 0.05
C GLU A 34 -5.49 -6.77 -0.37
N VAL A 35 -4.60 -6.26 0.49
CA VAL A 35 -3.16 -6.23 0.25
C VAL A 35 -2.47 -6.89 1.42
N HIS A 36 -1.68 -7.92 1.13
CA HIS A 36 -0.84 -8.59 2.13
C HIS A 36 0.51 -7.89 2.14
N ILE A 37 0.69 -6.98 3.10
CA ILE A 37 1.89 -6.15 3.20
C ILE A 37 3.04 -6.93 3.88
N GLY A 38 2.76 -8.05 4.55
CA GLY A 38 3.81 -8.95 5.08
C GLY A 38 4.73 -8.22 6.05
N THR A 39 6.01 -8.08 5.68
CA THR A 39 7.06 -7.39 6.43
C THR A 39 7.24 -5.91 6.06
N LEU A 40 6.37 -5.36 5.22
CA LEU A 40 6.37 -3.92 4.91
C LEU A 40 5.93 -3.13 6.14
N LEU A 41 6.59 -1.99 6.37
CA LEU A 41 6.29 -1.10 7.48
C LEU A 41 4.91 -0.43 7.30
N ALA A 42 4.27 -0.07 8.42
CA ALA A 42 2.92 0.48 8.41
C ALA A 42 2.82 1.84 7.68
N ASP A 43 3.90 2.62 7.65
CA ASP A 43 4.01 3.87 6.89
C ASP A 43 3.79 3.67 5.38
N GLN A 44 4.34 2.59 4.82
CA GLN A 44 4.17 2.21 3.41
C GLN A 44 2.74 1.72 3.13
N ALA A 45 2.06 1.14 4.10
CA ALA A 45 0.66 0.75 3.98
C ALA A 45 -0.29 1.96 3.81
N PHE A 46 0.05 3.13 4.36
CA PHE A 46 -0.72 4.36 4.13
C PHE A 46 -0.68 4.79 2.67
N SER A 47 0.47 4.68 2.01
CA SER A 47 0.57 4.96 0.57
C SER A 47 -0.34 4.05 -0.27
N PHE A 48 -0.61 2.82 0.18
CA PHE A 48 -1.59 1.93 -0.43
C PHE A 48 -3.03 2.40 -0.26
N THR A 49 -3.34 2.98 0.90
CA THR A 49 -4.67 3.50 1.20
C THR A 49 -4.99 4.71 0.33
N ASP A 50 -4.03 5.63 0.17
CA ASP A 50 -4.15 6.79 -0.72
C ASP A 50 -4.36 6.35 -2.18
N TRP A 51 -3.55 5.39 -2.64
CA TRP A 51 -3.70 4.84 -3.99
C TRP A 51 -5.06 4.14 -4.20
N ALA A 52 -5.58 3.41 -3.21
CA ALA A 52 -6.89 2.78 -3.31
C ALA A 52 -8.00 3.83 -3.49
N ALA A 53 -7.87 5.00 -2.86
CA ALA A 53 -8.79 6.12 -3.05
C ALA A 53 -8.67 6.70 -4.48
N GLU A 54 -7.46 6.88 -5.00
CA GLU A 54 -7.24 7.31 -6.40
C GLU A 54 -7.90 6.34 -7.40
N MET A 55 -7.85 5.04 -7.11
CA MET A 55 -8.46 4.00 -7.94
C MET A 55 -9.99 3.91 -7.76
N LYS A 56 -10.59 4.77 -6.93
CA LYS A 56 -12.03 4.74 -6.59
C LYS A 56 -12.46 3.37 -6.05
N ALA A 57 -11.56 2.71 -5.32
CA ALA A 57 -11.89 1.51 -4.58
C ALA A 57 -12.90 1.83 -3.47
N LYS A 58 -13.69 0.84 -3.08
CA LYS A 58 -14.66 0.97 -1.99
C LYS A 58 -13.99 0.97 -0.61
N ALA A 59 -12.92 0.18 -0.48
CA ALA A 59 -12.08 0.11 0.71
C ALA A 59 -10.74 -0.55 0.36
N SER A 60 -9.73 -0.31 1.20
CA SER A 60 -8.50 -1.11 1.22
C SER A 60 -8.33 -1.79 2.58
N ILE A 61 -7.85 -3.02 2.58
CA ILE A 61 -7.53 -3.79 3.78
C ILE A 61 -6.06 -4.20 3.66
N CYS A 62 -5.22 -3.65 4.51
CA CYS A 62 -3.80 -3.99 4.57
C CYS A 62 -3.58 -5.00 5.70
N ILE A 63 -3.09 -6.19 5.37
CA ILE A 63 -2.83 -7.28 6.32
C ILE A 63 -1.33 -7.37 6.57
N SER A 64 -0.91 -7.05 7.80
CA SER A 64 0.47 -7.13 8.28
C SER A 64 0.72 -8.39 9.09
N GLN A 65 2.00 -8.71 9.31
CA GLN A 65 2.41 -9.67 10.33
C GLN A 65 2.47 -8.99 11.71
N ASP A 66 2.15 -9.73 12.76
CA ASP A 66 2.06 -9.21 14.14
C ASP A 66 3.38 -8.54 14.59
N ASP A 67 4.51 -9.20 14.35
CA ASP A 67 5.84 -8.68 14.75
C ASP A 67 6.17 -7.35 14.04
N THR A 68 5.91 -7.27 12.74
CA THR A 68 6.14 -6.06 11.92
C THR A 68 5.20 -4.92 12.32
N LEU A 69 3.96 -5.25 12.71
CA LEU A 69 3.01 -4.26 13.21
C LEU A 69 3.49 -3.65 14.53
N ILE A 70 3.94 -4.50 15.46
CA ILE A 70 4.45 -4.06 16.76
C ILE A 70 5.68 -3.16 16.59
N GLU A 71 6.62 -3.54 15.72
CA GLU A 71 7.79 -2.73 15.39
C GLU A 71 7.39 -1.37 14.79
N SER A 72 6.48 -1.37 13.81
CA SER A 72 6.00 -0.13 13.18
C SER A 72 5.33 0.81 14.19
N LEU A 73 4.49 0.29 15.08
CA LEU A 73 3.83 1.08 16.13
C LEU A 73 4.83 1.61 17.17
N THR A 74 5.88 0.84 17.49
CA THR A 74 6.91 1.25 18.44
C THR A 74 7.77 2.38 17.88
N SER A 75 8.15 2.30 16.61
CA SER A 75 8.88 3.34 15.90
C SER A 75 8.09 4.64 15.82
N LEU A 76 6.80 4.59 15.45
CA LEU A 76 5.93 5.77 15.44
C LEU A 76 5.82 6.41 16.83
N LYS A 77 5.65 5.60 17.88
CA LYS A 77 5.54 6.10 19.26
C LYS A 77 6.82 6.78 19.76
N ALA A 78 7.99 6.35 19.29
CA ALA A 78 9.25 6.99 19.62
C ALA A 78 9.36 8.38 18.99
N GLU A 79 8.90 8.54 17.74
CA GLU A 79 8.87 9.82 17.02
C GLU A 79 7.95 10.84 17.70
N PHE A 80 6.78 10.42 18.22
CA PHE A 80 5.85 11.30 18.97
C PHE A 80 6.34 11.72 20.37
N LYS A 81 7.41 11.10 20.89
CA LYS A 81 7.97 11.42 22.22
C LYS A 81 9.25 12.26 22.16
N SER A 82 9.75 12.54 20.96
CA SER A 82 10.86 13.46 20.68
C SER A 82 10.38 14.91 20.58
#